data_AF-A0A935EP08-F1
#
_entry.id   AF-A0A935EP08-F1
#
_cell.length_a   1.000
_cell.length_b   1.000
_cell.length_c   1.000
_cell.angle_alpha   90.00
_cell.angle_beta   90.00
_cell.angle_gamma   90.00
#
_symmetry.space_group_name_H-M   'P 1'
#
loop_
_entity.id
_entity.type
_entity.pdbx_description
1 polymer ?
#
loop_
_entity_poly.entity_id
_entity_poly.type
_entity_poly.pdbx_seq_one_letter_code
_entity_poly.pdbx_strand_id
1 'polypeptide(L)'
;MRDVDDPGEVDLIATLDGHLFVIEVKSTFMRRSQRDAWLHATTTLRKAGDQLRRKVEAVSLAIASNPELRALLDLTEDRVPTRQHGWIADTSIEYDHQRFAGFLKVSVEELLIALRDDRHLLNDPNGLLAGDYVADQSREADASRSAWTLYPDGFGAERFIEVIETGLFGTLLERPDGQRRRQQSVLSLGEAFCENGRV
;
A
#
# COMPACT_ATOMS: atom_id res chain seq x y z
N MET A 1 -1.73 2.00 35.48
CA MET A 1 -0.93 3.04 34.80
C MET A 1 -0.29 2.32 33.62
N ARG A 2 -0.71 2.60 32.37
CA ARG A 2 0.03 2.03 31.23
C ARG A 2 1.42 2.63 31.25
N ASP A 3 2.42 1.79 31.11
CA ASP A 3 3.81 2.25 31.02
C ASP A 3 3.89 3.26 29.88
N VAL A 4 4.52 4.41 30.13
CA VAL A 4 4.61 5.49 29.12
C VAL A 4 5.46 5.03 27.92
N ASP A 5 6.27 3.99 28.14
CA ASP A 5 7.13 3.35 27.15
C ASP A 5 6.54 2.08 26.52
N ASP A 6 5.31 1.67 26.85
CA ASP A 6 4.67 0.54 26.17
C ASP A 6 4.18 0.99 24.77
N PRO A 7 4.78 0.51 23.67
CA PRO A 7 4.37 0.87 22.31
C PRO A 7 2.98 0.31 21.95
N GLY A 8 2.45 -0.62 22.76
CA GLY A 8 1.28 -1.43 22.46
C GLY A 8 1.59 -2.56 21.49
N GLU A 9 0.57 -3.37 21.20
CA GLU A 9 0.64 -4.47 20.23
C GLU A 9 0.93 -3.97 18.82
N VAL A 10 1.78 -4.68 18.07
CA VAL A 10 2.03 -4.40 16.65
C VAL A 10 1.17 -5.34 15.81
N ASP A 11 0.42 -4.80 14.85
CA ASP A 11 -0.53 -5.61 14.07
C ASP A 11 0.19 -6.59 13.14
N LEU A 12 1.27 -6.15 12.48
CA LEU A 12 2.07 -7.00 11.60
C LEU A 12 3.55 -6.59 11.57
N ILE A 13 4.41 -7.60 11.67
CA ILE A 13 5.87 -7.49 11.48
C ILE A 13 6.26 -8.53 10.43
N ALA A 14 7.02 -8.11 9.41
CA ALA A 14 7.52 -8.99 8.38
C ALA A 14 8.94 -8.61 7.97
N THR A 15 9.69 -9.59 7.46
CA THR A 15 11.05 -9.40 6.96
C THR A 15 11.20 -10.06 5.59
N LEU A 16 11.90 -9.39 4.68
CA LEU A 16 12.19 -9.92 3.35
C LEU A 16 13.42 -9.20 2.77
N ASP A 17 14.37 -9.94 2.20
CA ASP A 17 15.56 -9.42 1.51
C ASP A 17 16.36 -8.35 2.30
N GLY A 18 16.38 -8.45 3.64
CA GLY A 18 17.05 -7.46 4.49
C GLY A 18 16.22 -6.19 4.78
N HIS A 19 14.93 -6.22 4.48
CA HIS A 19 13.96 -5.18 4.82
C HIS A 19 13.08 -5.63 5.98
N LEU A 20 12.79 -4.70 6.89
CA LEU A 20 11.80 -4.85 7.96
C LEU A 20 10.55 -4.04 7.60
N PHE A 21 9.39 -4.68 7.67
CA PHE A 21 8.09 -4.05 7.53
C PHE A 21 7.37 -4.08 8.87
N VAL A 22 6.91 -2.92 9.32
CA VAL A 22 6.06 -2.75 10.50
C VAL A 22 4.78 -2.08 10.03
N ILE A 23 3.66 -2.79 10.13
CA ILE A 23 2.40 -2.34 9.54
C ILE A 23 1.37 -2.14 10.65
N GLU A 24 0.77 -0.95 10.67
CA GLU A 24 -0.38 -0.63 11.51
C GLU A 24 -1.65 -0.74 10.66
N VAL A 25 -2.57 -1.61 11.05
CA VAL A 25 -3.84 -1.81 10.35
C VAL A 25 -4.92 -0.94 10.96
N LYS A 26 -5.66 -0.21 10.12
CA LYS A 26 -6.84 0.57 10.49
C LYS A 26 -8.04 0.11 9.70
N SER A 27 -8.97 -0.53 10.40
CA SER A 27 -10.29 -0.83 9.84
C SER A 27 -11.19 0.39 9.97
N THR A 28 -11.44 1.09 8.86
CA THR A 28 -12.37 2.22 8.82
C THR A 28 -13.34 2.15 7.64
N PHE A 29 -14.58 2.61 7.87
CA PHE A 29 -15.59 2.70 6.80
C PHE A 29 -15.25 3.78 5.77
N MET A 30 -15.58 3.55 4.49
CA MET A 30 -15.51 4.59 3.47
C MET A 30 -16.34 5.82 3.87
N ARG A 31 -15.81 7.02 3.62
CA ARG A 31 -16.42 8.26 4.07
C ARG A 31 -17.37 8.80 3.01
N ARG A 32 -18.51 9.34 3.46
CA ARG A 32 -19.56 9.87 2.58
C ARG A 32 -19.39 11.36 2.23
N SER A 33 -18.38 12.02 2.79
CA SER A 33 -18.11 13.43 2.55
C SER A 33 -16.62 13.77 2.67
N GLN A 34 -16.18 14.82 1.95
CA GLN A 34 -14.81 15.34 2.07
C GLN A 34 -14.48 15.81 3.49
N ARG A 35 -15.47 16.31 4.24
CA ARG A 35 -15.29 16.73 5.64
C ARG A 35 -14.96 15.55 6.55
N ASP A 36 -15.66 14.43 6.38
CA ASP A 36 -15.43 13.23 7.19
C ASP A 36 -14.10 12.56 6.83
N ALA A 37 -13.73 12.59 5.53
CA ALA A 37 -12.42 12.19 5.07
C ALA A 37 -11.31 13.04 5.73
N TRP A 38 -11.47 14.37 5.72
CA TRP A 38 -10.50 15.28 6.34
C TRP A 38 -10.40 15.08 7.85
N LEU A 39 -11.52 14.87 8.54
CA LEU A 39 -11.51 14.59 9.97
C LEU A 39 -10.80 13.26 10.27
N HIS A 40 -11.05 12.22 9.47
CA HIS A 40 -10.35 10.94 9.57
C HIS A 40 -8.83 11.10 9.41
N ALA A 41 -8.38 11.86 8.42
CA ALA A 41 -6.96 12.11 8.21
C ALA A 41 -6.31 12.88 9.37
N THR A 42 -6.95 13.95 9.83
CA THR A 42 -6.38 14.83 10.85
C THR A 42 -6.41 14.23 12.26
N THR A 43 -7.24 13.21 12.50
CA THR A 43 -7.39 12.55 13.81
C THR A 43 -6.86 11.13 13.80
N THR A 44 -7.50 10.21 13.07
CA THR A 44 -7.18 8.78 13.08
C THR A 44 -5.84 8.50 12.43
N LEU A 45 -5.61 8.95 11.20
CA LEU A 45 -4.37 8.68 10.48
C LEU A 45 -3.16 9.37 11.14
N ARG A 46 -3.35 10.61 11.64
CA ARG A 46 -2.33 11.28 12.46
C ARG A 46 -1.94 10.46 13.69
N LYS A 47 -2.91 9.98 14.46
CA LYS A 47 -2.67 9.14 15.64
C LYS A 47 -2.01 7.81 15.26
N ALA A 48 -2.44 7.20 14.16
CA ALA A 48 -1.85 5.97 13.64
C ALA A 48 -0.37 6.16 13.31
N GLY A 49 -0.01 7.26 12.65
CA GLY A 49 1.39 7.59 12.39
C GLY A 49 2.23 7.76 13.65
N ASP A 50 1.70 8.44 14.67
CA ASP A 50 2.41 8.59 15.95
C ASP A 50 2.53 7.26 16.72
N GLN A 51 1.51 6.40 16.64
CA GLN A 51 1.56 5.04 17.20
C GLN A 51 2.63 4.20 16.48
N LEU A 52 2.63 4.22 15.15
CA LEU A 52 3.55 3.47 14.32
C LEU A 52 5.00 3.89 14.55
N ARG A 53 5.28 5.18 14.77
CA ARG A 53 6.62 5.67 15.14
C ARG A 53 7.21 4.90 16.32
N ARG A 54 6.45 4.83 17.42
CA ARG A 54 6.88 4.14 18.65
C ARG A 54 7.03 2.64 18.44
N LYS A 55 6.13 2.05 17.65
CA LYS A 55 6.17 0.62 17.34
C LYS A 55 7.41 0.25 16.51
N VAL A 56 7.77 1.04 15.49
CA VAL A 56 8.99 0.81 14.69
C VAL A 56 10.25 0.85 15.56
N GLU A 57 10.35 1.84 16.46
CA GLU A 57 11.47 1.95 17.40
C GLU A 57 11.53 0.74 18.34
N ALA A 58 10.39 0.34 18.92
CA ALA A 58 10.32 -0.80 19.82
C ALA A 58 10.64 -2.15 19.13
N VAL A 59 10.15 -2.36 17.90
CA VAL A 59 10.47 -3.57 17.11
C VAL A 59 11.95 -3.63 16.81
N SER A 60 12.57 -2.50 16.48
CA SER A 60 14.02 -2.43 16.23
C SER A 60 14.84 -2.85 17.46
N LEU A 61 14.47 -2.33 18.63
CA LEU A 61 15.08 -2.70 19.91
C LEU A 61 14.84 -4.18 20.25
N ALA A 62 13.63 -4.69 19.99
CA ALA A 62 13.28 -6.08 20.24
C ALA A 62 14.09 -7.03 19.34
N ILE A 63 14.25 -6.73 18.05
CA ILE A 63 15.09 -7.52 17.13
C ILE A 63 16.55 -7.53 17.61
N ALA A 64 17.07 -6.40 18.09
CA ALA A 64 18.45 -6.30 18.56
C ALA A 64 18.72 -7.10 19.86
N SER A 65 17.70 -7.29 20.70
CA SER A 65 17.86 -7.84 22.06
C SER A 65 17.22 -9.21 22.29
N ASN A 66 16.30 -9.65 21.41
CA ASN A 66 15.52 -10.87 21.59
C ASN A 66 15.86 -11.93 20.52
N PRO A 67 16.63 -12.98 20.85
CA PRO A 67 16.96 -14.08 19.94
C PRO A 67 15.74 -14.90 19.47
N GLU A 68 14.71 -15.05 20.30
CA GLU A 68 13.51 -15.82 19.95
C GLU A 68 12.70 -15.09 18.89
N LEU A 69 12.56 -13.77 19.01
CA LEU A 69 11.91 -12.94 17.98
C LEU A 69 12.70 -12.99 16.67
N ARG A 70 14.04 -12.93 16.73
CA ARG A 70 14.88 -13.08 15.53
C ARG A 70 14.64 -14.43 14.87
N ALA A 71 14.60 -15.52 15.63
CA ALA A 71 14.32 -16.85 15.09
C ALA A 71 12.92 -16.94 14.45
N LEU A 72 11.91 -16.32 15.06
CA LEU A 72 10.55 -16.27 14.49
C LEU A 72 10.48 -15.49 13.16
N LEU A 73 11.33 -14.47 13.01
CA LEU A 73 11.44 -13.66 11.80
C LEU A 73 12.50 -14.18 10.80
N ASP A 74 13.03 -15.39 11.02
CA ASP A 74 14.11 -16.03 10.23
C ASP A 74 15.36 -15.12 10.06
N LEU A 75 15.68 -14.35 11.09
CA LEU A 75 16.83 -13.44 11.13
C LEU A 75 18.03 -14.15 11.76
N THR A 76 18.99 -14.53 10.92
CA THR A 76 20.33 -14.99 11.34
C THR A 76 21.27 -13.80 11.58
N GLU A 77 22.43 -14.02 12.20
CA GLU A 77 23.37 -12.93 12.54
C GLU A 77 23.84 -12.12 11.32
N ASP A 78 23.86 -12.73 10.14
CA ASP A 78 24.22 -12.13 8.85
C ASP A 78 23.03 -11.54 8.08
N ARG A 79 21.79 -11.75 8.55
CA ARG A 79 20.55 -11.34 7.86
C ARG A 79 19.73 -10.30 8.61
N VAL A 80 20.36 -9.49 9.46
CA VAL A 80 19.66 -8.42 10.18
C VAL A 80 19.13 -7.39 9.17
N PRO A 81 17.86 -6.94 9.29
CA PRO A 81 17.32 -5.94 8.38
C PRO A 81 18.11 -4.63 8.42
N THR A 82 18.47 -4.11 7.25
CA THR A 82 19.23 -2.86 7.09
C THR A 82 18.32 -1.68 6.74
N ARG A 83 17.09 -1.97 6.28
CA ARG A 83 16.09 -0.97 5.88
C ARG A 83 14.79 -1.23 6.63
N GLN A 84 14.10 -0.16 7.01
CA GLN A 84 12.87 -0.24 7.80
C GLN A 84 11.76 0.55 7.12
N HIS A 85 10.58 -0.07 7.04
CA HIS A 85 9.40 0.46 6.37
C HIS A 85 8.23 0.40 7.33
N GLY A 86 7.69 1.57 7.67
CA GLY A 86 6.46 1.67 8.45
C GLY A 86 5.30 2.08 7.55
N TRP A 87 4.26 1.27 7.47
CA TRP A 87 3.04 1.59 6.71
C TRP A 87 1.79 1.57 7.57
N ILE A 88 0.87 2.48 7.26
CA ILE A 88 -0.50 2.49 7.78
C ILE A 88 -1.38 1.84 6.70
N ALA A 89 -1.82 0.62 6.94
CA ALA A 89 -2.74 -0.10 6.07
C ALA A 89 -4.18 0.23 6.48
N ASP A 90 -4.91 1.01 5.69
CA ASP A 90 -6.30 1.36 5.97
C ASP A 90 -7.25 0.64 5.01
N THR A 91 -8.44 0.27 5.45
CA THR A 91 -9.49 -0.26 4.55
C THR A 91 -10.18 0.83 3.71
N SER A 92 -9.87 2.11 3.98
CA SER A 92 -10.27 3.24 3.15
C SER A 92 -9.20 3.55 2.11
N ILE A 93 -9.57 4.07 0.94
CA ILE A 93 -8.63 4.47 -0.13
C ILE A 93 -8.28 5.97 -0.04
N GLU A 94 -9.07 6.75 0.69
CA GLU A 94 -8.86 8.18 0.87
C GLU A 94 -7.49 8.46 1.49
N TYR A 95 -6.75 9.41 0.93
CA TYR A 95 -5.39 9.76 1.36
C TYR A 95 -4.34 8.64 1.14
N ASP A 96 -4.58 7.66 0.28
CA ASP A 96 -3.52 6.77 -0.20
C ASP A 96 -2.32 7.57 -0.72
N HIS A 97 -1.13 7.04 -0.45
CA HIS A 97 0.17 7.63 -0.78
C HIS A 97 0.51 8.94 -0.05
N GLN A 98 -0.33 9.38 0.90
CA GLN A 98 0.04 10.45 1.82
C GLN A 98 0.83 9.91 3.02
N ARG A 99 1.63 10.78 3.63
CA ARG A 99 2.44 10.43 4.79
C ARG A 99 1.90 11.06 6.07
N PHE A 100 1.80 10.23 7.11
CA PHE A 100 1.42 10.64 8.46
C PHE A 100 2.57 10.29 9.39
N ALA A 101 3.10 11.28 10.12
CA ALA A 101 4.30 11.11 10.93
C ALA A 101 5.55 10.62 10.15
N GLY A 102 5.55 10.72 8.81
CA GLY A 102 6.59 10.20 7.92
C GLY A 102 6.26 8.83 7.31
N PHE A 103 5.26 8.13 7.83
CA PHE A 103 4.85 6.80 7.38
C PHE A 103 3.79 6.86 6.28
N LEU A 104 3.94 6.00 5.27
CA LEU A 104 3.01 5.92 4.14
C LEU A 104 1.68 5.38 4.61
N LYS A 105 0.58 6.01 4.20
CA LYS A 105 -0.75 5.41 4.25
C LYS A 105 -1.04 4.75 2.90
N VAL A 106 -1.42 3.49 2.94
CA VAL A 106 -1.78 2.68 1.78
C VAL A 106 -3.05 1.89 2.10
N SER A 107 -3.88 1.64 1.09
CA SER A 107 -5.07 0.83 1.28
C SER A 107 -4.71 -0.65 1.41
N VAL A 108 -5.52 -1.38 2.18
CA VAL A 108 -5.40 -2.85 2.26
C VAL A 108 -5.61 -3.46 0.87
N GLU A 109 -6.48 -2.89 0.06
CA GLU A 109 -6.73 -3.28 -1.33
C GLU A 109 -5.45 -3.19 -2.17
N GLU A 110 -4.74 -2.06 -2.14
CA GLU A 110 -3.48 -1.87 -2.89
C GLU A 110 -2.39 -2.84 -2.43
N LEU A 111 -2.26 -3.05 -1.11
CA LEU A 111 -1.35 -4.06 -0.57
C LEU A 111 -1.69 -5.47 -1.05
N LEU A 112 -2.97 -5.86 -1.06
CA LEU A 112 -3.38 -7.19 -1.51
C LEU A 112 -3.15 -7.37 -3.02
N ILE A 113 -3.45 -6.36 -3.83
CA ILE A 113 -3.18 -6.39 -5.28
C ILE A 113 -1.69 -6.58 -5.53
N ALA A 114 -0.84 -5.80 -4.85
CA ALA A 114 0.60 -5.89 -5.00
C ALA A 114 1.14 -7.24 -4.50
N LEU A 115 0.69 -7.75 -3.36
CA LEU A 115 1.17 -9.02 -2.81
C LEU A 115 0.74 -10.24 -3.65
N ARG A 116 -0.45 -10.18 -4.26
CA ARG A 116 -0.98 -11.27 -5.09
C ARG A 116 -0.60 -11.19 -6.55
N ASP A 117 0.07 -10.10 -6.94
CA ASP A 117 0.32 -9.77 -8.33
C ASP A 117 -0.98 -9.71 -9.17
N ASP A 118 -2.05 -9.20 -8.57
CA ASP A 118 -3.36 -9.07 -9.21
C ASP A 118 -3.41 -7.84 -10.14
N ARG A 119 -2.34 -7.60 -10.93
CA ARG A 119 -2.21 -6.45 -11.85
C ARG A 119 -3.39 -6.34 -12.81
N HIS A 120 -3.99 -7.47 -13.16
CA HIS A 120 -5.16 -7.51 -14.04
C HIS A 120 -6.38 -6.75 -13.48
N LEU A 121 -6.49 -6.59 -12.14
CA LEU A 121 -7.52 -5.77 -11.51
C LEU A 121 -7.32 -4.26 -11.75
N LEU A 122 -6.09 -3.87 -12.13
CA LEU A 122 -5.72 -2.50 -12.49
C LEU A 122 -5.81 -2.25 -14.00
N ASN A 123 -5.80 -3.31 -14.80
CA ASN A 123 -6.01 -3.21 -16.22
C ASN A 123 -7.48 -2.93 -16.48
N ASP A 124 -7.75 -1.81 -17.14
CA ASP A 124 -9.05 -1.46 -17.66
C ASP A 124 -9.08 -1.72 -19.18
N PRO A 125 -9.22 -2.97 -19.64
CA PRO A 125 -9.17 -3.29 -21.06
C PRO A 125 -10.30 -2.62 -21.86
N ASN A 126 -11.39 -2.22 -21.20
CA ASN A 126 -12.59 -1.68 -21.85
C ASN A 126 -12.80 -0.17 -21.62
N GLY A 127 -11.85 0.54 -21.01
CA GLY A 127 -12.01 1.97 -20.72
C GLY A 127 -13.14 2.29 -19.72
N LEU A 128 -13.59 1.30 -18.93
CA LEU A 128 -14.66 1.42 -17.96
C LEU A 128 -14.30 2.37 -16.80
N LEU A 129 -13.04 2.35 -16.36
CA LEU A 129 -12.48 3.23 -15.34
C LEU A 129 -12.08 4.60 -15.91
N ALA A 130 -11.87 4.69 -17.23
CA ALA A 130 -11.58 5.94 -17.93
C ALA A 130 -12.84 6.68 -18.42
N GLY A 131 -14.03 6.08 -18.31
CA GLY A 131 -15.27 6.63 -18.87
C GLY A 131 -15.37 6.58 -20.40
N ASP A 132 -14.40 5.92 -21.05
CA ASP A 132 -14.24 5.82 -22.50
C ASP A 132 -14.73 4.45 -23.02
N TYR A 133 -15.87 3.97 -22.53
CA TYR A 133 -16.41 2.66 -22.93
C TYR A 133 -16.77 2.66 -24.42
N VAL A 134 -15.88 2.11 -25.25
CA VAL A 134 -16.12 1.85 -26.67
C VAL A 134 -16.18 0.34 -26.84
N ALA A 135 -17.38 -0.16 -27.11
CA ALA A 135 -17.59 -1.57 -27.40
C ALA A 135 -16.98 -1.93 -28.77
N ASP A 136 -15.68 -2.24 -28.81
CA ASP A 136 -15.05 -2.81 -30.00
C ASP A 136 -14.17 -4.03 -29.62
N GLN A 137 -14.67 -5.21 -30.00
CA GLN A 137 -14.18 -6.53 -29.59
C GLN A 137 -13.00 -7.04 -30.43
N SER A 138 -12.00 -6.21 -30.75
CA SER A 138 -11.00 -6.62 -31.74
C SER A 138 -9.56 -6.15 -31.50
N ARG A 139 -9.07 -6.20 -30.24
CA ARG A 139 -7.64 -5.99 -29.92
C ARG A 139 -7.06 -6.90 -28.83
N GLU A 140 -7.64 -8.09 -28.64
CA GLU A 140 -7.09 -9.09 -27.72
C GLU A 140 -6.17 -10.06 -28.46
N ALA A 141 -4.89 -9.72 -28.59
CA ALA A 141 -3.77 -10.68 -28.72
C ALA A 141 -2.48 -9.96 -29.17
N ASP A 142 -1.85 -9.14 -28.30
CA ASP A 142 -0.37 -8.98 -28.37
C ASP A 142 0.29 -8.20 -27.23
N ALA A 143 -0.40 -7.92 -26.12
CA ALA A 143 0.27 -7.32 -24.97
C ALA A 143 1.14 -8.39 -24.29
N SER A 144 2.44 -8.37 -24.60
CA SER A 144 3.53 -9.19 -24.04
C SER A 144 3.25 -9.69 -22.62
N ARG A 145 3.51 -10.97 -22.33
CA ARG A 145 3.37 -11.58 -20.99
C ARG A 145 4.06 -10.78 -19.87
N SER A 146 5.11 -10.01 -20.18
CA SER A 146 5.78 -9.10 -19.25
C SER A 146 4.94 -7.89 -18.82
N ALA A 147 3.87 -7.55 -19.54
CA ALA A 147 2.95 -6.46 -19.24
C ALA A 147 1.87 -6.83 -18.19
N TRP A 148 1.83 -8.10 -17.75
CA TRP A 148 0.76 -8.64 -16.91
C TRP A 148 1.15 -8.88 -15.46
N THR A 149 2.42 -8.66 -15.09
CA THR A 149 2.92 -8.80 -13.72
C THR A 149 3.50 -7.47 -13.21
N LEU A 150 3.42 -7.24 -11.91
CA LEU A 150 4.12 -6.18 -11.18
C LEU A 150 5.60 -6.55 -10.94
N TYR A 151 5.95 -7.83 -11.10
CA TYR A 151 7.23 -8.43 -10.75
C TYR A 151 7.83 -9.26 -11.91
N PRO A 152 8.21 -8.62 -13.03
CA PRO A 152 8.74 -9.33 -14.20
C PRO A 152 10.01 -10.13 -13.90
N ASP A 153 10.80 -9.70 -12.91
CA ASP A 153 12.03 -10.36 -12.46
C ASP A 153 11.82 -11.23 -11.20
N GLY A 154 10.56 -11.48 -10.82
CA GLY A 154 10.17 -12.19 -9.60
C GLY A 154 9.89 -11.26 -8.42
N PHE A 155 9.13 -11.77 -7.44
CA PHE A 155 8.76 -11.02 -6.24
C PHE A 155 9.99 -10.80 -5.34
N GLY A 156 10.24 -9.54 -4.97
CA GLY A 156 11.33 -9.16 -4.07
C GLY A 156 11.01 -7.85 -3.36
N ALA A 157 11.63 -7.62 -2.20
CA ALA A 157 11.27 -6.52 -1.32
C ALA A 157 11.42 -5.14 -1.99
N GLU A 158 12.52 -4.88 -2.67
CA GLU A 158 12.78 -3.60 -3.35
C GLU A 158 11.70 -3.26 -4.37
N ARG A 159 11.35 -4.23 -5.23
CA ARG A 159 10.30 -4.02 -6.23
C ARG A 159 8.93 -3.87 -5.58
N PHE A 160 8.62 -4.64 -4.54
CA PHE A 160 7.38 -4.49 -3.79
C PHE A 160 7.24 -3.09 -3.17
N ILE A 161 8.31 -2.59 -2.55
CA ILE A 161 8.36 -1.23 -1.99
C ILE A 161 8.16 -0.20 -3.10
N GLU A 162 8.84 -0.34 -4.23
CA GLU A 162 8.68 0.58 -5.36
C GLU A 162 7.23 0.62 -5.85
N VAL A 163 6.62 -0.55 -6.06
CA VAL A 163 5.21 -0.69 -6.49
C VAL A 163 4.27 0.02 -5.52
N ILE A 164 4.49 -0.14 -4.21
CA ILE A 164 3.67 0.48 -3.17
C ILE A 164 3.96 1.98 -3.01
N GLU A 165 5.22 2.44 -3.03
CA GLU A 165 5.55 3.85 -2.78
C GLU A 165 5.31 4.76 -3.99
N THR A 166 5.42 4.23 -5.21
CA THR A 166 5.07 4.97 -6.44
C THR A 166 3.57 4.95 -6.72
N GLY A 167 2.85 4.06 -6.03
CA GLY A 167 1.47 3.73 -6.26
C GLY A 167 1.26 2.92 -7.53
N LEU A 168 0.23 2.07 -7.50
CA LEU A 168 -0.13 1.22 -8.64
C LEU A 168 -0.42 2.03 -9.92
N PHE A 169 -0.84 3.28 -9.81
CA PHE A 169 -1.06 4.17 -10.96
C PHE A 169 0.24 4.65 -11.63
N GLY A 170 1.33 4.84 -10.87
CA GLY A 170 2.64 5.17 -11.43
C GLY A 170 3.16 4.04 -12.31
N THR A 171 2.97 2.79 -11.87
CA THR A 171 3.39 1.58 -12.61
C THR A 171 2.56 1.29 -13.87
N LEU A 172 1.34 1.84 -13.98
CA LEU A 172 0.51 1.77 -15.20
C LEU A 172 0.96 2.79 -16.28
N LEU A 173 1.64 3.86 -15.88
CA LEU A 173 2.11 4.92 -16.79
C LEU A 173 3.45 4.59 -17.46
N GLU A 174 4.18 3.58 -16.96
CA GLU A 174 5.35 3.01 -17.64
C GLU A 174 4.90 2.06 -18.77
N ARG A 175 4.26 2.61 -19.81
CA ARG A 175 4.16 1.96 -21.11
C ARG A 175 5.37 2.34 -21.96
N PRO A 176 5.89 1.43 -22.81
CA PRO A 176 7.05 1.71 -23.68
C PRO A 176 6.78 2.79 -24.75
N ASP A 177 5.53 3.20 -24.95
CA ASP A 177 5.17 4.28 -25.86
C ASP A 177 4.99 5.57 -25.06
N GLY A 178 5.96 6.48 -25.18
CA GLY A 178 6.14 7.74 -24.42
C GLY A 178 5.02 8.79 -24.52
N GLN A 179 3.76 8.39 -24.59
CA GLN A 179 2.60 9.25 -24.56
C GLN A 179 2.19 9.50 -23.10
N ARG A 180 2.74 10.54 -22.47
CA ARG A 180 2.21 11.08 -21.20
C ARG A 180 0.76 11.52 -21.41
N ARG A 181 -0.22 10.76 -20.94
CA ARG A 181 -1.58 11.27 -20.73
C ARG A 181 -1.70 11.93 -19.36
N ARG A 182 -2.42 13.04 -19.34
CA ARG A 182 -2.68 13.88 -18.17
C ARG A 182 -3.35 13.10 -17.05
N GLN A 183 -2.95 13.46 -15.84
CA GLN A 183 -3.47 13.07 -14.53
C GLN A 183 -5.00 13.05 -14.48
N GLN A 184 -5.54 11.99 -13.84
CA GLN A 184 -6.79 11.87 -13.07
C GLN A 184 -7.39 10.48 -13.32
N SER A 185 -7.24 9.52 -12.40
CA SER A 185 -8.11 8.32 -12.42
C SER A 185 -8.33 7.61 -11.08
N VAL A 186 -7.51 7.82 -10.05
CA VAL A 186 -7.83 7.27 -8.70
C VAL A 186 -8.90 8.08 -7.98
N LEU A 187 -8.92 9.40 -8.20
CA LEU A 187 -10.02 10.24 -7.72
C LEU A 187 -11.36 9.73 -8.26
N SER A 188 -11.38 9.15 -9.48
CA SER A 188 -12.58 8.61 -10.10
C SER A 188 -13.07 7.29 -9.50
N LEU A 189 -12.20 6.42 -8.96
CA LEU A 189 -12.68 5.22 -8.26
C LEU A 189 -13.28 5.56 -6.89
N GLY A 190 -12.69 6.51 -6.16
CA GLY A 190 -13.27 7.01 -4.92
C GLY A 190 -14.58 7.78 -5.12
N GLU A 191 -14.68 8.58 -6.19
CA GLU A 191 -15.89 9.32 -6.54
C GLU A 191 -17.00 8.41 -7.11
N ALA A 192 -16.66 7.41 -7.94
CA ALA A 192 -17.63 6.46 -8.50
C ALA A 192 -18.24 5.51 -7.45
N PHE A 193 -17.50 5.16 -6.40
CA PHE A 193 -18.05 4.44 -5.24
C PHE A 193 -18.85 5.34 -4.30
N CYS A 194 -18.52 6.63 -4.19
CA CYS A 194 -19.31 7.59 -3.42
C CYS A 194 -20.66 7.93 -4.09
N GLU A 195 -20.73 8.02 -5.43
CA GLU A 195 -21.96 8.38 -6.14
C GLU A 195 -22.99 7.25 -6.23
N ASN A 196 -22.57 5.98 -6.16
CA ASN A 196 -23.47 4.82 -6.27
C ASN A 196 -24.01 4.29 -4.92
N GLY A 197 -23.70 4.96 -3.80
CA GLY A 197 -24.14 4.58 -2.45
C GLY A 197 -25.58 4.99 -2.06
N ARG A 198 -26.54 5.00 -3.00
CA ARG A 198 -27.98 5.10 -2.66
C ARG A 198 -28.60 3.70 -2.62
N VAL A 199 -28.67 3.14 -1.41
CA VAL A 199 -29.80 2.31 -0.97
C VAL A 199 -30.32 2.91 0.33
#